data_AF-A0A3A8JN11-F1
#
_entry.id   AF-A0A3A8JN11-F1
#
_cell.length_a   1.000
_cell.length_b   1.000
_cell.length_c   1.000
_cell.angle_alpha   90.00
_cell.angle_beta   90.00
_cell.angle_gamma   90.00
#
_symmetry.space_group_name_H-M   'P 1'
#
loop_
_entity.id
_entity.type
_entity.pdbx_description
1 polymer ?
#
loop_
_entity_poly.entity_id
_entity_poly.type
_entity_poly.pdbx_seq_one_letter_code
_entity_poly.pdbx_strand_id
1 'polypeptide(L)'
;MAGFVQTGLRLARLFAAPHLVPGRGIHRSGFRAKGDPMDPSREVGEATREDVKQGSGEAAPRLGPEHQRLEVFVGEWKAEGVLGEASGPHAQAKATAVDRYEWLPGGFFLSCRGVMHFAEERLESTRIIGFDAERQRYRMHLFDNSGYARVYEGGEQDGVWKFAGAHERVTMSFANGDQRMDIHWEQSDDGTTWRPLCDLRATRVH
;
A
#
# COMPACT_ATOMS: atom_id res chain seq x y z
N MET A 1 34.65 -7.95 17.92
CA MET A 1 34.46 -7.52 16.52
C MET A 1 32.98 -7.63 16.21
N ALA A 2 32.32 -6.48 16.10
CA ALA A 2 30.91 -6.38 15.76
C ALA A 2 30.78 -6.41 14.24
N GLY A 3 30.08 -7.42 13.71
CA GLY A 3 29.68 -7.50 12.32
C GLY A 3 28.17 -7.32 12.23
N PHE A 4 27.74 -6.13 11.81
CA PHE A 4 26.36 -5.87 11.40
C PHE A 4 26.10 -6.66 10.10
N VAL A 5 25.17 -7.61 10.14
CA VAL A 5 24.58 -8.21 8.93
C VAL A 5 23.33 -7.41 8.63
N GLN A 6 23.38 -6.61 7.57
CA GLN A 6 22.25 -5.85 7.07
C GLN A 6 21.52 -6.72 6.05
N THR A 7 20.58 -7.55 6.53
CA THR A 7 19.62 -8.26 5.67
C THR A 7 18.49 -7.28 5.37
N GLY A 8 18.60 -6.61 4.23
CA GLY A 8 17.54 -5.75 3.70
C GLY A 8 16.75 -6.51 2.65
N LEU A 9 15.43 -6.60 2.84
CA LEU A 9 14.43 -7.10 1.92
C LEU A 9 14.72 -6.65 0.47
N ARG A 10 15.00 -7.59 -0.44
CA ARG A 10 15.01 -7.36 -1.89
C ARG A 10 13.92 -8.21 -2.52
N LEU A 11 12.78 -7.59 -2.84
CA LEU A 11 11.98 -8.03 -3.99
C LEU A 11 12.84 -7.83 -5.25
N ALA A 12 12.98 -8.88 -6.05
CA ALA A 12 13.97 -8.98 -7.12
C ALA A 12 13.83 -7.88 -8.20
N ARG A 13 14.95 -7.31 -8.64
CA ARG A 13 15.09 -6.61 -9.93
C ARG A 13 16.23 -7.25 -10.73
N LEU A 14 15.94 -7.62 -11.98
CA LEU A 14 16.90 -8.07 -13.01
C LEU A 14 17.10 -6.95 -14.04
N PHE A 15 18.35 -6.52 -14.23
CA PHE A 15 19.11 -6.43 -15.50
C PHE A 15 20.48 -5.75 -15.25
N ALA A 16 21.49 -6.16 -16.02
CA ALA A 16 22.92 -5.97 -15.75
C ALA A 16 23.67 -5.10 -16.79
N ALA A 17 24.71 -4.39 -16.29
CA ALA A 17 26.03 -4.03 -16.87
C ALA A 17 26.11 -3.07 -18.12
N PRO A 18 27.27 -2.40 -18.45
CA PRO A 18 28.65 -2.62 -17.98
C PRO A 18 29.56 -1.40 -17.61
N HIS A 19 30.56 -1.72 -16.78
CA HIS A 19 31.97 -1.28 -16.60
C HIS A 19 32.48 0.14 -16.96
N LEU A 20 33.16 0.80 -15.98
CA LEU A 20 34.49 1.44 -16.13
C LEU A 20 35.11 1.79 -14.75
N VAL A 21 36.45 1.65 -14.65
CA VAL A 21 37.33 1.83 -13.46
C VAL A 21 38.53 2.70 -13.93
N PRO A 22 39.40 3.31 -13.09
CA PRO A 22 39.26 4.22 -11.93
C PRO A 22 39.99 5.59 -12.15
N GLY A 23 39.86 6.56 -11.25
CA GLY A 23 40.71 7.78 -11.27
C GLY A 23 40.61 8.71 -10.05
N ARG A 24 41.75 8.98 -9.41
CA ARG A 24 41.98 9.85 -8.23
C ARG A 24 41.56 11.32 -8.42
N GLY A 25 41.26 12.01 -7.31
CA GLY A 25 41.53 13.45 -7.18
C GLY A 25 40.53 14.24 -6.34
N ILE A 26 41.01 14.77 -5.21
CA ILE A 26 40.33 15.62 -4.23
C ILE A 26 39.91 16.95 -4.87
N HIS A 27 38.71 17.48 -4.57
CA HIS A 27 38.51 18.91 -4.28
C HIS A 27 37.15 19.17 -3.62
N ARG A 28 37.19 19.71 -2.39
CA ARG A 28 36.03 20.33 -1.73
C ARG A 28 35.65 21.57 -2.54
N SER A 29 34.45 21.60 -3.10
CA SER A 29 33.80 22.83 -3.56
C SER A 29 32.33 22.81 -3.15
N GLY A 30 31.88 23.94 -2.61
CA GLY A 30 30.56 24.09 -2.00
C GLY A 30 29.44 23.86 -3.01
N PHE A 31 28.40 23.18 -2.54
CA PHE A 31 27.16 23.00 -3.29
C PHE A 31 26.45 24.36 -3.38
N ARG A 32 26.66 25.07 -4.48
CA ARG A 32 25.88 26.26 -4.84
C ARG A 32 24.64 25.76 -5.57
N ALA A 33 23.51 25.68 -4.88
CA ALA A 33 22.23 25.37 -5.51
C ALA A 33 21.90 26.48 -6.53
N LYS A 34 22.15 26.21 -7.81
CA LYS A 34 21.54 26.92 -8.93
C LYS A 34 20.41 26.03 -9.46
N GLY A 35 19.24 26.23 -8.89
CA GLY A 35 17.96 25.82 -9.46
C GLY A 35 16.97 26.88 -9.02
N ASP A 36 16.15 27.38 -9.95
CA ASP A 36 15.02 28.22 -9.58
C ASP A 36 14.19 27.48 -8.51
N PRO A 37 13.63 28.17 -7.50
CA PRO A 37 12.77 27.50 -6.53
C PRO A 37 11.63 26.81 -7.27
N MET A 38 11.48 25.50 -7.04
CA MET A 38 10.38 24.70 -7.57
C MET A 38 9.06 25.37 -7.18
N ASP A 39 8.37 25.96 -8.14
CA ASP A 39 6.96 26.33 -7.99
C ASP A 39 6.13 25.15 -8.52
N PRO A 40 5.68 24.23 -7.66
CA PRO A 40 4.96 23.04 -8.09
C PRO A 40 3.64 23.37 -8.80
N SER A 41 3.14 24.61 -8.67
CA SER A 41 1.91 25.04 -9.36
C SER A 41 2.10 25.23 -10.87
N ARG A 42 3.34 25.36 -11.36
CA ARG A 42 3.66 25.51 -12.79
C ARG A 42 3.96 24.20 -13.51
N GLU A 43 4.31 23.15 -12.79
CA GLU A 43 4.63 21.83 -13.35
C GLU A 43 3.42 20.89 -13.45
N VAL A 44 2.36 21.18 -12.68
CA VAL A 44 1.04 20.60 -12.93
C VAL A 44 0.53 21.24 -14.22
N GLY A 45 0.68 20.54 -15.34
CA GLY A 45 0.54 21.06 -16.70
C GLY A 45 -0.60 22.05 -16.86
N GLU A 46 -0.29 23.20 -17.47
CA GLU A 46 -1.27 24.16 -17.97
C GLU A 46 -2.21 23.42 -18.93
N ALA A 47 -3.35 22.94 -18.41
CA ALA A 47 -4.49 22.63 -19.25
C ALA A 47 -4.79 23.92 -20.04
N THR A 48 -4.60 23.87 -21.35
CA THR A 48 -4.93 24.96 -22.26
C THR A 48 -6.34 25.42 -21.93
N ARG A 49 -6.47 26.71 -21.60
CA ARG A 49 -7.67 27.36 -21.05
C ARG A 49 -8.92 27.30 -21.94
N GLU A 50 -8.92 26.54 -23.03
CA GLU A 50 -10.01 26.46 -23.99
C GLU A 50 -10.92 25.23 -23.83
N ASP A 51 -10.58 24.23 -23.00
CA ASP A 51 -11.45 23.07 -22.74
C ASP A 51 -11.91 22.89 -21.28
N VAL A 52 -11.56 23.83 -20.39
CA VAL A 52 -12.20 23.88 -19.06
C VAL A 52 -13.56 24.56 -19.22
N LYS A 53 -14.56 23.80 -19.72
CA LYS A 53 -15.92 24.01 -19.24
C LYS A 53 -15.81 23.92 -17.72
N GLN A 54 -15.85 25.07 -17.06
CA GLN A 54 -15.93 25.16 -15.61
C GLN A 54 -17.06 24.23 -15.16
N GLY A 55 -16.69 23.03 -14.71
CA GLY A 55 -17.57 22.19 -13.94
C GLY A 55 -17.98 23.03 -12.74
N SER A 56 -19.29 23.22 -12.60
CA SER A 56 -19.94 23.82 -11.44
C SER A 56 -19.23 23.39 -10.15
N GLY A 57 -18.97 24.35 -9.24
CA GLY A 57 -18.20 24.16 -8.02
C GLY A 57 -18.40 22.80 -7.36
N GLU A 58 -17.29 22.15 -7.05
CA GLU A 58 -17.27 20.83 -6.41
C GLU A 58 -18.18 20.86 -5.18
N ALA A 59 -19.26 20.08 -5.22
CA ALA A 59 -20.17 19.99 -4.11
C ALA A 59 -19.42 19.43 -2.91
N ALA A 60 -19.66 20.00 -1.72
CA ALA A 60 -19.01 19.51 -0.51
C ALA A 60 -19.19 17.99 -0.35
N PRO A 61 -18.14 17.22 -0.01
CA PRO A 61 -18.23 15.79 0.19
C PRO A 61 -19.33 15.42 1.20
N ARG A 62 -20.08 14.35 0.92
CA ARG A 62 -21.17 13.87 1.78
C ARG A 62 -20.95 12.41 2.15
N LEU A 63 -21.15 12.09 3.43
CA LEU A 63 -21.17 10.71 3.89
C LEU A 63 -22.37 9.98 3.27
N GLY A 64 -22.17 8.69 3.00
CA GLY A 64 -23.15 7.81 2.38
C GLY A 64 -22.97 6.37 2.86
N PRO A 65 -23.88 5.45 2.48
CA PRO A 65 -23.82 4.05 2.86
C PRO A 65 -22.47 3.37 2.54
N GLU A 66 -21.80 3.80 1.48
CA GLU A 66 -20.50 3.29 1.05
C GLU A 66 -19.41 3.58 2.07
N HIS A 67 -19.48 4.72 2.75
CA HIS A 67 -18.57 5.02 3.85
C HIS A 67 -18.88 4.10 5.04
N GLN A 68 -20.15 3.94 5.41
CA GLN A 68 -20.55 3.10 6.54
C GLN A 68 -20.16 1.63 6.37
N ARG A 69 -20.07 1.11 5.13
CA ARG A 69 -19.60 -0.26 4.87
C ARG A 69 -18.18 -0.51 5.36
N LEU A 70 -17.33 0.52 5.43
CA LEU A 70 -15.97 0.40 5.93
C LEU A 70 -15.91 0.12 7.44
N GLU A 71 -17.00 0.33 8.20
CA GLU A 71 -17.07 0.08 9.64
C GLU A 71 -16.61 -1.33 10.02
N VAL A 72 -16.84 -2.33 9.14
CA VAL A 72 -16.44 -3.71 9.37
C VAL A 72 -14.94 -3.87 9.66
N PHE A 73 -14.09 -3.01 9.10
CA PHE A 73 -12.65 -3.05 9.32
C PHE A 73 -12.23 -2.44 10.67
N VAL A 74 -12.97 -1.45 11.18
CA VAL A 74 -12.60 -0.62 12.34
C VAL A 74 -12.30 -1.48 13.55
N GLY A 75 -11.16 -1.27 14.21
CA GLY A 75 -10.74 -2.05 15.38
C GLY A 75 -9.31 -2.59 15.27
N GLU A 76 -8.90 -3.32 16.30
CA GLU A 76 -7.61 -4.01 16.32
C GLU A 76 -7.78 -5.48 15.94
N TRP A 77 -6.90 -5.95 15.08
CA TRP A 77 -6.89 -7.28 14.51
C TRP A 77 -5.53 -7.94 14.71
N LYS A 78 -5.54 -9.19 15.17
CA LYS A 78 -4.35 -10.04 15.22
C LYS A 78 -4.48 -11.12 14.17
N ALA A 79 -3.51 -11.17 13.27
CA ALA A 79 -3.49 -12.13 12.18
C ALA A 79 -2.35 -13.14 12.32
N GLU A 80 -2.61 -14.35 11.85
CA GLU A 80 -1.61 -15.39 11.67
C GLU A 80 -1.83 -16.09 10.32
N GLY A 81 -0.76 -16.63 9.76
CA GLY A 81 -0.85 -17.33 8.49
C GLY A 81 0.50 -17.70 7.91
N VAL A 82 0.54 -17.85 6.59
CA VAL A 82 1.71 -18.31 5.85
C VAL A 82 1.97 -17.44 4.63
N LEU A 83 3.25 -17.27 4.31
CA LEU A 83 3.69 -16.63 3.09
C LEU A 83 3.57 -17.59 1.90
N GLY A 84 3.14 -17.04 0.77
CA GLY A 84 2.94 -17.78 -0.48
C GLY A 84 4.20 -17.85 -1.33
N GLU A 85 4.08 -18.49 -2.49
CA GLU A 85 5.20 -18.70 -3.42
C GLU A 85 5.83 -17.39 -3.92
N ALA A 86 5.04 -16.32 -4.05
CA ALA A 86 5.54 -15.02 -4.50
C ALA A 86 6.46 -14.33 -3.48
N SER A 87 6.51 -14.80 -2.23
CA SER A 87 7.44 -14.31 -1.21
C SER A 87 8.88 -14.83 -1.37
N GLY A 88 9.17 -15.58 -2.45
CA GLY A 88 10.52 -15.99 -2.81
C GLY A 88 11.18 -16.82 -1.72
N PRO A 89 12.37 -16.43 -1.20
CA PRO A 89 13.08 -17.21 -0.16
C PRO A 89 12.28 -17.42 1.13
N HIS A 90 11.27 -16.59 1.39
CA HIS A 90 10.43 -16.69 2.58
C HIS A 90 9.13 -17.47 2.34
N ALA A 91 8.93 -18.08 1.17
CA ALA A 91 7.76 -18.91 0.91
C ALA A 91 7.59 -19.99 2.00
N GLN A 92 6.34 -20.22 2.42
CA GLN A 92 5.97 -21.12 3.52
C GLN A 92 6.40 -20.66 4.93
N ALA A 93 7.05 -19.50 5.08
CA ALA A 93 7.32 -18.94 6.39
C ALA A 93 6.00 -18.59 7.10
N LYS A 94 5.94 -18.88 8.41
CA LYS A 94 4.85 -18.40 9.25
C LYS A 94 4.93 -16.88 9.39
N ALA A 95 3.78 -16.24 9.33
CA ALA A 95 3.63 -14.82 9.54
C ALA A 95 2.64 -14.56 10.68
N THR A 96 2.92 -13.51 11.46
CA THR A 96 1.95 -12.90 12.38
C THR A 96 1.86 -11.41 12.09
N ALA A 97 0.68 -10.82 12.28
CA ALA A 97 0.50 -9.39 12.09
C ALA A 97 -0.46 -8.80 13.13
N VAL A 98 -0.29 -7.50 13.39
CA VAL A 98 -1.27 -6.68 14.11
C VAL A 98 -1.63 -5.51 13.21
N ASP A 99 -2.92 -5.34 12.95
CA ASP A 99 -3.47 -4.22 12.21
C ASP A 99 -4.47 -3.46 13.08
N ARG A 100 -4.38 -2.13 13.11
CA ARG A 100 -5.33 -1.27 13.81
C ARG A 100 -5.97 -0.31 12.81
N TYR A 101 -7.28 -0.44 12.62
CA TYR A 101 -8.08 0.41 11.75
C TYR A 101 -8.84 1.45 12.57
N GLU A 102 -8.76 2.71 12.18
CA GLU A 102 -9.40 3.83 12.85
C GLU A 102 -9.99 4.81 11.84
N TRP A 103 -11.16 5.35 12.16
CA TRP A 103 -11.72 6.48 11.41
C TRP A 103 -10.78 7.68 11.47
N LEU A 104 -10.49 8.25 10.30
CA LEU A 104 -9.97 9.61 10.23
C LEU A 104 -11.08 10.62 10.52
N PRO A 105 -10.74 11.85 10.95
CA PRO A 105 -11.73 12.89 11.20
C PRO A 105 -12.70 13.08 10.03
N GLY A 106 -13.98 13.17 10.35
CA GLY A 106 -15.06 13.33 9.37
C GLY A 106 -15.68 12.02 8.86
N GLY A 107 -15.10 10.85 9.16
CA GLY A 107 -15.72 9.55 8.85
C GLY A 107 -15.71 9.14 7.38
N PHE A 108 -14.93 9.83 6.54
CA PHE A 108 -14.82 9.53 5.10
C PHE A 108 -13.76 8.47 4.79
N PHE A 109 -12.76 8.36 5.65
CA PHE A 109 -11.58 7.53 5.41
C PHE A 109 -11.24 6.74 6.67
N LEU A 110 -10.76 5.53 6.46
CA LEU A 110 -10.04 4.77 7.47
C LEU A 110 -8.54 4.99 7.33
N SER A 111 -7.87 5.08 8.46
CA SER A 111 -6.44 4.82 8.57
C SER A 111 -6.23 3.42 9.10
N CYS A 112 -5.16 2.76 8.68
CA CYS A 112 -4.72 1.50 9.26
C CYS A 112 -3.21 1.53 9.48
N ARG A 113 -2.75 1.17 10.67
CA ARG A 113 -1.34 0.87 10.91
C ARG A 113 -1.16 -0.63 11.12
N GLY A 114 -0.24 -1.21 10.36
CA GLY A 114 0.04 -2.64 10.37
C GLY A 114 1.50 -2.93 10.70
N VAL A 115 1.74 -3.96 11.51
CA VAL A 115 3.07 -4.55 11.73
C VAL A 115 2.98 -6.04 11.51
N MET A 116 3.79 -6.59 10.61
CA MET A 116 3.89 -8.02 10.31
C MET A 116 5.30 -8.52 10.59
N HIS A 117 5.39 -9.72 11.16
CA HIS A 117 6.62 -10.45 11.42
C HIS A 117 6.62 -11.78 10.66
N PHE A 118 7.72 -12.10 10.00
CA PHE A 118 7.94 -13.37 9.30
C PHE A 118 9.45 -13.59 9.12
N ALA A 119 9.95 -14.83 9.22
CA ALA A 119 11.35 -15.17 8.89
C ALA A 119 12.43 -14.17 9.38
N GLU A 120 12.33 -13.70 10.63
CA GLU A 120 13.20 -12.66 11.25
C GLU A 120 13.05 -11.24 10.70
N GLU A 121 12.22 -11.05 9.68
CA GLU A 121 11.87 -9.77 9.08
C GLU A 121 10.71 -9.07 9.81
N ARG A 122 10.62 -7.75 9.62
CA ARG A 122 9.56 -6.89 10.13
C ARG A 122 9.09 -5.92 9.05
N LEU A 123 7.85 -6.08 8.61
CA LEU A 123 7.17 -5.19 7.68
C LEU A 123 6.25 -4.25 8.46
N GLU A 124 6.46 -2.95 8.35
CA GLU A 124 5.56 -1.93 8.89
C GLU A 124 4.86 -1.22 7.74
N SER A 125 3.55 -1.03 7.84
CA SER A 125 2.77 -0.32 6.83
C SER A 125 1.74 0.63 7.42
N THR A 126 1.39 1.66 6.65
CA THR A 126 0.23 2.53 6.88
C THR A 126 -0.65 2.49 5.66
N ARG A 127 -1.96 2.34 5.85
CA ARG A 127 -2.96 2.35 4.79
C ARG A 127 -4.01 3.42 5.04
N ILE A 128 -4.51 4.03 3.96
CA ILE A 128 -5.67 4.93 3.97
C ILE A 128 -6.69 4.37 2.99
N ILE A 129 -7.89 4.06 3.47
CA ILE A 129 -8.98 3.48 2.68
C ILE A 129 -10.16 4.46 2.67
N GLY A 130 -10.76 4.68 1.50
CA GLY A 130 -11.96 5.51 1.39
C GLY A 130 -12.76 5.20 0.12
N PHE A 131 -13.94 5.80 0.03
CA PHE A 131 -14.80 5.70 -1.14
C PHE A 131 -14.59 6.91 -2.06
N ASP A 132 -14.32 6.65 -3.34
CA ASP A 132 -14.25 7.64 -4.41
C ASP A 132 -15.63 7.73 -5.07
N ALA A 133 -16.36 8.81 -4.78
CA ALA A 133 -17.72 9.02 -5.27
C ALA A 133 -17.76 9.32 -6.78
N GLU A 134 -16.69 9.84 -7.38
CA GLU A 134 -16.65 10.08 -8.83
C GLU A 134 -16.52 8.76 -9.59
N ARG A 135 -15.66 7.87 -9.09
CA ARG A 135 -15.40 6.56 -9.70
C ARG A 135 -16.38 5.48 -9.25
N GLN A 136 -17.13 5.73 -8.18
CA GLN A 136 -18.00 4.74 -7.53
C GLN A 136 -17.23 3.48 -7.11
N ARG A 137 -16.03 3.67 -6.55
CA ARG A 137 -15.10 2.60 -6.15
C ARG A 137 -14.39 2.95 -4.86
N TYR A 138 -13.90 1.94 -4.15
CA TYR A 138 -13.02 2.16 -3.02
C TYR A 138 -11.57 2.31 -3.48
N ARG A 139 -10.81 3.12 -2.77
CA ARG A 139 -9.38 3.30 -2.99
C ARG A 139 -8.61 3.05 -1.70
N MET A 140 -7.49 2.36 -1.82
CA MET A 140 -6.55 2.10 -0.73
C MET A 140 -5.17 2.61 -1.12
N HIS A 141 -4.61 3.51 -0.33
CA HIS A 141 -3.21 3.90 -0.41
C HIS A 141 -2.43 3.13 0.65
N LEU A 142 -1.28 2.57 0.30
CA LEU A 142 -0.41 1.83 1.20
C LEU A 142 0.99 2.39 1.13
N PHE A 143 1.61 2.58 2.29
CA PHE A 143 3.01 2.97 2.44
C PHE A 143 3.69 1.99 3.38
N ASP A 144 4.91 1.54 3.05
CA ASP A 144 5.65 0.61 3.91
C ASP A 144 7.09 1.05 4.20
N ASN A 145 7.71 0.40 5.19
CA ASN A 145 9.10 0.63 5.59
C ASN A 145 10.15 0.13 4.59
N SER A 146 9.73 -0.50 3.48
CA SER A 146 10.59 -0.82 2.34
C SER A 146 10.58 0.29 1.27
N GLY A 147 9.83 1.37 1.51
CA GLY A 147 9.76 2.54 0.63
C GLY A 147 8.74 2.42 -0.50
N TYR A 148 7.86 1.41 -0.48
CA TYR A 148 6.79 1.33 -1.45
C TYR A 148 5.65 2.28 -1.08
N ALA A 149 5.11 2.95 -2.11
CA ALA A 149 3.86 3.69 -2.07
C ALA A 149 2.94 3.11 -3.15
N ARG A 150 1.87 2.44 -2.75
CA ARG A 150 1.00 1.67 -3.64
C ARG A 150 -0.43 2.20 -3.57
N VAL A 151 -1.11 2.15 -4.71
CA VAL A 151 -2.52 2.50 -4.83
C VAL A 151 -3.25 1.27 -5.34
N TYR A 152 -4.36 0.95 -4.67
CA TYR A 152 -5.26 -0.10 -5.07
C TYR A 152 -6.66 0.46 -5.24
N GLU A 153 -7.39 -0.07 -6.20
CA GLU A 153 -8.80 0.24 -6.43
C GLU A 153 -9.64 -1.01 -6.27
N GLY A 154 -10.83 -0.83 -5.74
CA GLY A 154 -11.58 -1.95 -5.20
C GLY A 154 -13.06 -1.73 -5.08
N GLY A 155 -13.70 -2.76 -4.55
CA GLY A 155 -15.13 -2.89 -4.38
C GLY A 155 -15.45 -3.86 -3.27
N GLU A 156 -16.67 -3.78 -2.79
CA GLU A 156 -17.26 -4.76 -1.88
C GLU A 156 -18.48 -5.37 -2.56
N GLN A 157 -18.61 -6.68 -2.45
CA GLN A 157 -19.79 -7.43 -2.87
C GLN A 157 -20.01 -8.60 -1.91
N ASP A 158 -21.22 -8.67 -1.34
CA ASP A 158 -21.68 -9.76 -0.47
C ASP A 158 -20.71 -10.08 0.70
N GLY A 159 -20.13 -9.05 1.32
CA GLY A 159 -19.17 -9.16 2.42
C GLY A 159 -17.74 -9.49 1.99
N VAL A 160 -17.48 -9.55 0.67
CA VAL A 160 -16.16 -9.80 0.09
C VAL A 160 -15.61 -8.51 -0.50
N TRP A 161 -14.49 -8.06 0.07
CA TRP A 161 -13.74 -6.90 -0.38
C TRP A 161 -12.63 -7.33 -1.31
N LYS A 162 -12.49 -6.64 -2.44
CA LYS A 162 -11.39 -6.85 -3.38
C LYS A 162 -10.73 -5.54 -3.71
N PHE A 163 -9.41 -5.48 -3.61
CA PHE A 163 -8.61 -4.35 -4.06
C PHE A 163 -7.50 -4.85 -4.98
N ALA A 164 -7.23 -4.14 -6.07
CA ALA A 164 -6.20 -4.48 -7.03
C ALA A 164 -5.39 -3.24 -7.44
N GLY A 165 -4.09 -3.43 -7.55
CA GLY A 165 -3.14 -2.53 -8.19
C GLY A 165 -2.49 -3.23 -9.38
N ALA A 166 -1.42 -2.63 -9.93
CA ALA A 166 -0.77 -3.17 -11.13
C ALA A 166 -0.17 -4.58 -10.94
N HIS A 167 0.40 -4.84 -9.77
CA HIS A 167 1.19 -6.06 -9.52
C HIS A 167 0.72 -6.85 -8.29
N GLU A 168 -0.28 -6.37 -7.57
CA GLU A 168 -0.77 -6.98 -6.35
C GLU A 168 -2.28 -6.80 -6.25
N ARG A 169 -2.93 -7.79 -5.65
CA ARG A 169 -4.34 -7.73 -5.31
C ARG A 169 -4.61 -8.45 -4.01
N VAL A 170 -5.67 -8.04 -3.35
CA VAL A 170 -6.14 -8.63 -2.10
C VAL A 170 -7.62 -8.93 -2.18
N THR A 171 -7.99 -10.09 -1.66
CA THR A 171 -9.37 -10.44 -1.32
C THR A 171 -9.49 -10.56 0.19
N MET A 172 -10.47 -9.89 0.79
CA MET A 172 -10.77 -9.95 2.22
C MET A 172 -12.22 -10.33 2.42
N SER A 173 -12.51 -11.22 3.36
CA SER A 173 -13.88 -11.58 3.72
C SER A 173 -14.05 -11.65 5.22
N PHE A 174 -15.23 -11.28 5.70
CA PHE A 174 -15.57 -11.28 7.10
C PHE A 174 -16.48 -12.46 7.46
N ALA A 175 -16.28 -13.01 8.66
CA ALA A 175 -17.06 -14.12 9.19
C ALA A 175 -17.26 -13.99 10.70
N ASN A 176 -18.15 -14.84 11.25
CA ASN A 176 -18.45 -14.92 12.68
C ASN A 176 -18.93 -13.59 13.28
N GLY A 177 -19.83 -12.87 12.59
CA GLY A 177 -20.28 -11.55 13.04
C GLY A 177 -19.14 -10.53 13.09
N ASP A 178 -18.35 -10.50 12.02
CA ASP A 178 -17.21 -9.59 11.82
C ASP A 178 -16.10 -9.72 12.89
N GLN A 179 -16.00 -10.89 13.52
CA GLN A 179 -14.95 -11.24 14.48
C GLN A 179 -13.75 -11.93 13.82
N ARG A 180 -13.92 -12.39 12.58
CA ARG A 180 -12.86 -13.00 11.77
C ARG A 180 -12.76 -12.30 10.42
N MET A 181 -11.54 -12.03 9.99
CA MET A 181 -11.22 -11.54 8.65
C MET A 181 -10.23 -12.51 8.01
N ASP A 182 -10.62 -13.14 6.90
CA ASP A 182 -9.70 -13.93 6.07
C ASP A 182 -9.13 -13.01 4.98
N ILE A 183 -7.82 -13.04 4.79
CA ILE A 183 -7.06 -12.13 3.91
C ILE A 183 -6.21 -12.98 2.96
N HIS A 184 -6.43 -12.82 1.66
CA HIS A 184 -5.66 -13.47 0.61
C HIS A 184 -4.99 -12.43 -0.28
N TRP A 185 -3.67 -12.36 -0.24
CA TRP A 185 -2.88 -11.52 -1.14
C TRP A 185 -2.28 -12.36 -2.26
N GLU A 186 -2.30 -11.79 -3.46
CA GLU A 186 -1.64 -12.34 -4.64
C GLU A 186 -0.74 -11.27 -5.28
N GLN A 187 0.32 -11.72 -5.92
CA GLN A 187 1.26 -10.88 -6.66
C GLN A 187 1.45 -11.41 -8.09
N SER A 188 1.70 -10.49 -9.01
CA SER A 188 1.95 -10.77 -10.42
C SER A 188 3.07 -9.89 -10.98
N ASP A 189 4.06 -10.52 -11.62
CA ASP A 189 5.17 -9.82 -12.28
C ASP A 189 4.76 -9.29 -13.67
N ASP A 190 3.78 -9.95 -14.32
CA ASP A 190 3.32 -9.66 -15.69
C ASP A 190 1.91 -9.05 -15.75
N GLY A 191 1.23 -8.93 -14.60
CA GLY A 191 -0.15 -8.45 -14.48
C GLY A 191 -1.23 -9.47 -14.87
N THR A 192 -0.85 -10.69 -15.26
CA THR A 192 -1.77 -11.71 -15.80
C THR A 192 -1.69 -13.05 -15.07
N THR A 193 -0.48 -13.44 -14.63
CA THR A 193 -0.21 -14.64 -13.86
C THR A 193 -0.12 -14.26 -12.38
N TRP A 194 -1.11 -14.68 -11.61
CA TRP A 194 -1.22 -14.34 -10.19
C TRP A 194 -0.80 -15.51 -9.33
N ARG A 195 0.02 -15.21 -8.32
CA ARG A 195 0.61 -16.19 -7.41
C ARG A 195 0.34 -15.78 -5.97
N PRO A 196 0.07 -16.72 -5.04
CA PRO A 196 -0.11 -16.39 -3.64
C PRO A 196 1.09 -15.64 -3.08
N LEU A 197 0.82 -14.49 -2.45
CA LEU A 197 1.80 -13.71 -1.70
C LEU A 197 1.68 -14.00 -0.21
N CYS A 198 0.47 -14.02 0.34
CA CYS A 198 0.22 -14.55 1.67
C CYS A 198 -1.26 -14.88 1.88
N ASP A 199 -1.49 -15.80 2.80
CA ASP A 199 -2.81 -16.14 3.34
C ASP A 199 -2.77 -15.91 4.85
N LEU A 200 -3.61 -15.00 5.33
CA LEU A 200 -3.69 -14.64 6.74
C LEU A 200 -5.14 -14.76 7.22
N ARG A 201 -5.28 -15.16 8.47
CA ARG A 201 -6.55 -15.11 9.20
C ARG A 201 -6.38 -14.20 10.39
N ALA A 202 -7.19 -13.16 10.44
CA ALA A 202 -7.22 -12.21 11.54
C ALA A 202 -8.43 -12.44 12.44
N THR A 203 -8.21 -12.28 13.74
CA THR A 203 -9.24 -12.21 14.77
C THR A 203 -9.27 -10.83 15.37
N ARG A 204 -10.49 -10.31 15.59
CA ARG A 204 -10.70 -9.05 16.26
C ARG A 204 -10.32 -9.19 17.73
N VAL A 205 -9.64 -8.19 18.29
CA VAL A 205 -9.16 -8.24 19.69
C VAL A 205 -10.23 -7.72 20.66
N HIS A 206 -11.00 -6.71 20.26
CA HIS A 206 -12.04 -6.05 21.04
C HIS A 206 -13.20 -5.58 20.15
#